data_AF-A0A662BLB8-F1
#
_entry.id   AF-A0A662BLB8-F1
#
_cell.length_a   1.000
_cell.length_b   1.000
_cell.length_c   1.000
_cell.angle_alpha   90.00
_cell.angle_beta   90.00
_cell.angle_gamma   90.00
#
_symmetry.space_group_name_H-M   'P 1'
#
loop_
_entity.id
_entity.type
_entity.pdbx_description
1 polymer ?
#
loop_
_entity_poly.entity_id
_entity_poly.type
_entity_poly.pdbx_seq_one_letter_code
_entity_poly.pdbx_strand_id
1 'polypeptide(L)'
;MDSVIEFAKAYNNEMNAVIIFSEKEVCSNACSEMSNLALITGKLGKTANGLMSIKEKNNSQGIFDMGICPTLGVGATDIRNKGLVAQMKKVWKVKSVPKEVNESQFERLEKGKLKNLFIFGEDPLGCTEDRVKVAGWLTIADFVVVMDYFMTDTAKQADLLLPASFPFESGGTFTNTQKVIQHFEAGFDPASGMTTLEQLAALLKQFDIRQKGNTEAVMSEIVKFLPAGDGKEKFLFRISEEGTDCRMFNHGCDYIVKHFDEEFDNAFD
;
A
#
# COMPACT_ATOMS: atom_id res chain seq x y z
N MET A 1 -14.27 -27.74 19.02
CA MET A 1 -15.13 -26.77 19.73
C MET A 1 -14.56 -26.46 21.11
N ASP A 2 -14.13 -27.46 21.86
CA ASP A 2 -13.47 -27.27 23.17
C ASP A 2 -12.20 -26.42 23.11
N SER A 3 -11.34 -26.63 22.11
CA SER A 3 -10.12 -25.85 21.90
C SER A 3 -10.37 -24.35 21.65
N VAL A 4 -11.47 -24.00 20.96
CA VAL A 4 -11.84 -22.60 20.68
C VAL A 4 -12.33 -21.92 21.96
N ILE A 5 -13.14 -22.62 22.76
CA ILE A 5 -13.62 -22.12 24.05
C ILE A 5 -12.45 -21.93 25.02
N GLU A 6 -11.51 -22.87 25.05
CA GLU A 6 -10.31 -22.79 25.87
C GLU A 6 -9.45 -21.59 25.46
N PHE A 7 -9.18 -21.41 24.16
CA PHE A 7 -8.46 -20.25 23.64
C PHE A 7 -9.14 -18.93 24.03
N ALA A 8 -10.46 -18.81 23.81
CA ALA A 8 -11.20 -17.59 24.12
C ALA A 8 -11.12 -17.24 25.61
N LYS A 9 -11.24 -18.24 26.50
CA LYS A 9 -11.07 -18.06 27.95
C LYS A 9 -9.64 -17.66 28.31
N ALA A 10 -8.65 -18.34 27.75
CA ALA A 10 -7.24 -18.04 28.00
C ALA A 10 -6.87 -16.62 27.56
N TYR A 11 -7.26 -16.22 26.35
CA TYR A 11 -7.00 -14.88 25.81
C TYR A 11 -7.68 -13.77 26.62
N ASN A 12 -8.92 -14.00 27.06
CA ASN A 12 -9.66 -13.05 27.89
C ASN A 12 -9.07 -12.90 29.31
N ASN A 13 -8.60 -14.01 29.89
CA ASN A 13 -8.08 -14.03 31.27
C ASN A 13 -6.62 -13.60 31.36
N GLU A 14 -5.83 -13.74 30.29
CA GLU A 14 -4.50 -13.19 30.23
C GLU A 14 -4.58 -11.67 30.39
N MET A 15 -3.70 -11.04 31.16
CA MET A 15 -3.70 -9.58 31.32
C MET A 15 -2.95 -8.90 30.17
N ASN A 16 -1.86 -9.52 29.70
CA ASN A 16 -1.00 -8.99 28.65
C ASN A 16 -0.99 -9.92 27.45
N ALA A 17 -1.78 -9.60 26.42
CA ALA A 17 -1.90 -10.45 25.24
C ALA A 17 -1.77 -9.65 23.94
N VAL A 18 -0.84 -10.07 23.08
CA VAL A 18 -0.63 -9.54 21.74
C VAL A 18 -0.96 -10.63 20.72
N ILE A 19 -1.85 -10.33 19.77
CA ILE A 19 -2.09 -11.20 18.62
C ILE A 19 -1.10 -10.80 17.53
N ILE A 20 -0.21 -11.71 17.15
CA ILE A 20 0.73 -11.52 16.05
C ILE A 20 0.29 -12.42 14.90
N PHE A 21 0.14 -11.86 13.70
CA PHE A 21 -0.25 -12.60 12.52
C PHE A 21 0.41 -12.05 11.27
N SER A 22 0.63 -12.89 10.28
CA SER A 22 1.11 -12.47 8.96
C SER A 22 -0.06 -12.00 8.12
N GLU A 23 0.02 -10.79 7.54
CA GLU A 23 -0.99 -10.29 6.59
C GLU A 23 -1.17 -11.20 5.38
N LYS A 24 -0.11 -11.94 4.99
CA LYS A 24 -0.12 -12.93 3.91
C LYS A 24 -1.15 -14.04 4.12
N GLU A 25 -1.39 -14.41 5.37
CA GLU A 25 -2.08 -15.65 5.74
C GLU A 25 -3.51 -15.42 6.23
N VAL A 26 -3.98 -14.17 6.27
CA VAL A 26 -5.29 -13.82 6.81
C VAL A 26 -6.05 -12.88 5.88
N CYS A 27 -7.36 -13.08 5.77
CA CYS A 27 -8.22 -12.17 5.01
C CYS A 27 -8.53 -10.89 5.81
N SER A 28 -9.02 -9.86 5.11
CA SER A 28 -9.39 -8.57 5.71
C SER A 28 -10.48 -8.70 6.80
N ASN A 29 -11.42 -9.63 6.63
CA ASN A 29 -12.45 -9.92 7.62
C ASN A 29 -11.87 -10.57 8.86
N ALA A 30 -10.99 -11.56 8.72
CA ALA A 30 -10.30 -12.16 9.85
C ALA A 30 -9.50 -11.10 10.63
N CYS A 31 -8.83 -10.17 9.93
CA CYS A 31 -8.17 -9.02 10.56
C CYS A 31 -9.15 -8.16 11.37
N SER A 32 -10.33 -7.87 10.81
CA SER A 32 -11.36 -7.09 11.48
C SER A 32 -11.91 -7.80 12.72
N GLU A 33 -12.13 -9.12 12.64
CA GLU A 33 -12.59 -9.91 13.78
C GLU A 33 -11.53 -10.07 14.88
N MET A 34 -10.25 -10.20 14.51
CA MET A 34 -9.16 -10.14 15.49
C MET A 34 -9.12 -8.79 16.19
N SER A 35 -9.32 -7.69 15.44
CA SER A 35 -9.41 -6.34 16.03
C SER A 35 -10.62 -6.22 16.97
N ASN A 36 -11.78 -6.76 16.60
CA ASN A 36 -12.96 -6.82 17.46
C ASN A 36 -12.69 -7.62 18.74
N LEU A 37 -12.06 -8.78 18.62
CA LEU A 37 -11.70 -9.63 19.76
C LEU A 37 -10.80 -8.89 20.76
N ALA A 38 -9.78 -8.18 20.28
CA ALA A 38 -8.92 -7.36 21.12
C ALA A 38 -9.68 -6.16 21.72
N LEU A 39 -10.64 -5.59 20.99
CA LEU A 39 -11.47 -4.49 21.47
C LEU A 39 -12.38 -4.94 22.62
N ILE A 40 -13.12 -6.05 22.45
CA ILE A 40 -14.07 -6.54 23.47
C ILE A 40 -13.39 -7.07 24.73
N THR A 41 -12.16 -7.55 24.61
CA THR A 41 -11.33 -7.99 25.76
C THR A 41 -10.49 -6.84 26.35
N GLY A 42 -10.63 -5.62 25.83
CA GLY A 42 -9.98 -4.43 26.37
C GLY A 42 -8.46 -4.40 26.22
N LYS A 43 -7.94 -5.01 25.15
CA LYS A 43 -6.52 -5.17 24.83
C LYS A 43 -5.95 -4.02 24.00
N LEU A 44 -6.78 -3.23 23.34
CA LEU A 44 -6.32 -2.10 22.52
C LEU A 44 -5.86 -0.91 23.38
N GLY A 45 -4.81 -0.23 22.93
CA GLY A 45 -4.30 1.01 23.55
C GLY A 45 -3.52 0.83 24.85
N LYS A 46 -3.12 -0.40 25.20
CA LYS A 46 -2.33 -0.72 26.41
C LYS A 46 -0.97 -1.30 26.03
N THR A 47 0.06 -0.99 26.82
CA THR A 47 1.38 -1.62 26.69
C THR A 47 1.27 -3.13 26.80
N ALA A 48 2.08 -3.87 26.03
CA ALA A 48 2.08 -5.34 25.98
C ALA A 48 0.72 -5.98 25.63
N ASN A 49 -0.15 -5.23 24.94
CA ASN A 49 -1.43 -5.70 24.46
C ASN A 49 -1.72 -5.20 23.04
N GLY A 50 -2.63 -5.87 22.34
CA GLY A 50 -3.17 -5.41 21.05
C GLY A 50 -2.86 -6.38 19.92
N LEU A 51 -2.60 -5.84 18.73
CA LEU A 51 -2.36 -6.61 17.52
C LEU A 51 -1.10 -6.14 16.81
N MET A 52 -0.41 -7.08 16.19
CA MET A 52 0.69 -6.84 15.28
C MET A 52 0.47 -7.62 13.99
N SER A 53 0.10 -6.87 12.94
CA SER A 53 0.01 -7.40 11.58
C SER A 53 1.38 -7.31 10.93
N ILE A 54 2.07 -8.44 10.79
CA ILE A 54 3.35 -8.52 10.09
C ILE A 54 3.08 -8.32 8.59
N LYS A 55 3.60 -7.20 8.08
CA LYS A 55 3.48 -6.78 6.69
C LYS A 55 4.40 -7.61 5.79
N GLU A 56 3.95 -7.87 4.57
CA GLU A 56 4.72 -8.62 3.57
C GLU A 56 5.90 -7.83 3.01
N LYS A 57 5.70 -6.53 2.72
CA LYS A 57 6.72 -5.68 2.10
C LYS A 57 7.33 -4.70 3.10
N ASN A 58 8.57 -4.31 2.81
CA ASN A 58 9.39 -3.37 3.59
C ASN A 58 8.74 -2.00 3.82
N ASN A 59 7.80 -1.58 2.97
CA ASN A 59 7.12 -0.28 3.06
C ASN A 59 5.60 -0.36 2.91
N SER A 60 5.00 -1.52 3.19
CA SER A 60 3.54 -1.67 3.13
C SER A 60 2.82 -0.69 4.06
N GLN A 61 3.38 -0.35 5.22
CA GLN A 61 2.77 0.68 6.08
C GLN A 61 2.91 2.07 5.44
N GLY A 62 4.09 2.40 4.92
CA GLY A 62 4.37 3.72 4.37
C GLY A 62 3.52 4.06 3.15
N ILE A 63 3.16 3.08 2.30
CA ILE A 63 2.29 3.33 1.15
C ILE A 63 0.86 3.75 1.57
N PHE A 64 0.32 3.18 2.66
CA PHE A 64 -0.94 3.64 3.24
C PHE A 64 -0.79 5.01 3.92
N ASP A 65 0.31 5.23 4.63
CA ASP A 65 0.61 6.53 5.24
C ASP A 65 0.67 7.64 4.18
N MET A 66 1.13 7.34 2.97
CA MET A 66 1.19 8.30 1.85
C MET A 66 -0.10 8.41 1.03
N GLY A 67 -1.17 7.70 1.40
CA GLY A 67 -2.50 7.87 0.80
C GLY A 67 -2.72 7.13 -0.52
N ILE A 68 -2.17 5.92 -0.68
CA ILE A 68 -2.38 5.10 -1.89
C ILE A 68 -3.85 4.68 -2.11
N CYS A 69 -4.63 4.58 -1.03
CA CYS A 69 -6.03 4.20 -1.13
C CYS A 69 -6.90 5.37 -1.62
N PRO A 70 -7.93 5.11 -2.45
CA PRO A 70 -8.87 6.15 -2.91
C PRO A 70 -9.60 6.93 -1.79
N THR A 71 -9.60 6.39 -0.58
CA THR A 71 -10.27 6.94 0.61
C THR A 71 -9.30 7.68 1.55
N LEU A 72 -7.99 7.59 1.34
CA LEU A 72 -6.95 8.14 2.22
C LEU A 72 -6.14 9.22 1.48
N GLY A 73 -5.77 10.27 2.20
CA GLY A 73 -4.68 11.17 1.81
C GLY A 73 -3.44 10.97 2.67
N VAL A 74 -2.42 11.81 2.43
CA VAL A 74 -1.15 11.79 3.17
C VAL A 74 -1.39 11.90 4.68
N GLY A 75 -0.66 11.11 5.45
CA GLY A 75 -0.86 10.91 6.89
C GLY A 75 -1.97 9.90 7.22
N ALA A 76 -2.29 8.97 6.32
CA ALA A 76 -3.39 8.00 6.42
C ALA A 76 -4.72 8.64 6.86
N THR A 77 -4.95 9.89 6.47
CA THR A 77 -6.12 10.67 6.91
C THR A 77 -7.22 10.55 5.87
N ASP A 78 -8.45 10.33 6.32
CA ASP A 78 -9.63 10.23 5.46
C ASP A 78 -9.74 11.43 4.49
N ILE A 79 -9.87 11.16 3.19
CA ILE A 79 -9.91 12.19 2.14
C ILE A 79 -11.14 13.12 2.24
N ARG A 80 -12.17 12.73 3.03
CA ARG A 80 -13.33 13.57 3.35
C ARG A 80 -13.03 14.61 4.43
N ASN A 81 -11.90 14.52 5.12
CA ASN A 81 -11.49 15.50 6.12
C ASN A 81 -11.28 16.88 5.46
N LYS A 82 -12.17 17.82 5.78
CA LYS A 82 -12.14 19.18 5.22
C LYS A 82 -10.83 19.92 5.52
N GLY A 83 -10.21 19.67 6.67
CA GLY A 83 -8.93 20.26 7.06
C GLY A 83 -7.80 19.78 6.16
N LEU A 84 -7.70 18.47 5.96
CA LEU A 84 -6.73 17.86 5.04
C LEU A 84 -6.91 18.39 3.61
N VAL A 85 -8.15 18.37 3.09
CA VAL A 85 -8.44 18.86 1.73
C VAL A 85 -8.09 20.33 1.56
N ALA A 86 -8.38 21.18 2.56
CA ALA A 86 -8.00 22.59 2.52
C ALA A 86 -6.48 22.76 2.51
N GLN A 87 -5.77 21.93 3.27
CA GLN A 87 -4.31 21.91 3.31
C GLN A 87 -3.70 21.46 1.98
N MET A 88 -4.18 20.37 1.39
CA MET A 88 -3.75 19.87 0.07
C MET A 88 -3.94 20.94 -1.01
N LYS A 89 -5.10 21.59 -1.05
CA LYS A 89 -5.34 22.71 -1.99
C LYS A 89 -4.33 23.84 -1.81
N LYS A 90 -4.00 24.18 -0.57
CA LYS A 90 -3.03 25.25 -0.26
C LYS A 90 -1.60 24.85 -0.65
N VAL A 91 -1.16 23.66 -0.28
CA VAL A 91 0.21 23.17 -0.51
C VAL A 91 0.45 22.92 -2.01
N TRP A 92 -0.47 22.20 -2.67
CA TRP A 92 -0.36 21.86 -4.09
C TRP A 92 -0.86 22.96 -5.02
N LYS A 93 -1.44 24.04 -4.48
CA LYS A 93 -1.97 25.19 -5.24
C LYS A 93 -3.03 24.78 -6.28
N VAL A 94 -3.84 23.79 -5.94
CA VAL A 94 -4.92 23.27 -6.80
C VAL A 94 -6.29 23.79 -6.37
N LYS A 95 -7.21 23.97 -7.32
CA LYS A 95 -8.58 24.45 -7.05
C LYS A 95 -9.44 23.37 -6.36
N SER A 96 -9.22 22.11 -6.73
CA SER A 96 -9.97 20.95 -6.27
C SER A 96 -9.06 19.75 -6.08
N VAL A 97 -9.40 18.92 -5.10
CA VAL A 97 -8.86 17.58 -4.91
C VAL A 97 -9.97 16.60 -5.30
N PRO A 98 -9.67 15.46 -5.94
CA PRO A 98 -10.67 14.43 -6.24
C PRO A 98 -11.47 14.04 -5.00
N LYS A 99 -12.74 13.72 -5.20
CA LYS A 99 -13.59 13.16 -4.14
C LYS A 99 -13.35 11.66 -4.02
N GLU A 100 -13.75 11.12 -2.87
CA GLU A 100 -13.80 9.66 -2.65
C GLU A 100 -14.55 8.95 -3.78
N VAL A 101 -13.99 7.83 -4.24
CA VAL A 101 -14.60 6.93 -5.20
C VAL A 101 -15.07 5.68 -4.46
N ASN A 102 -16.38 5.53 -4.31
CA ASN A 102 -16.99 4.41 -3.59
C ASN A 102 -17.07 3.12 -4.42
N GLU A 103 -16.93 3.20 -5.75
CA GLU A 103 -16.92 2.03 -6.63
C GLU A 103 -15.57 1.30 -6.52
N SER A 104 -15.61 -0.02 -6.44
CA SER A 104 -14.43 -0.88 -6.45
C SER A 104 -13.55 -0.59 -7.67
N GLN A 105 -12.23 -0.46 -7.48
CA GLN A 105 -11.31 -0.25 -8.60
C GLN A 105 -11.31 -1.43 -9.56
N PHE A 106 -11.49 -2.66 -9.05
CA PHE A 106 -11.61 -3.86 -9.89
C PHE A 106 -12.85 -3.82 -10.78
N GLU A 107 -14.00 -3.42 -10.23
CA GLU A 107 -15.21 -3.23 -11.05
C GLU A 107 -15.00 -2.16 -12.13
N ARG A 108 -14.24 -1.09 -11.82
CA ARG A 108 -13.93 -0.04 -12.79
C ARG A 108 -12.99 -0.54 -13.89
N LEU A 109 -12.04 -1.41 -13.56
CA LEU A 109 -11.19 -2.10 -14.55
C LEU A 109 -12.03 -3.02 -15.44
N GLU A 110 -12.84 -3.89 -14.83
CA GLU A 110 -13.70 -4.85 -15.53
C GLU A 110 -14.71 -4.18 -16.47
N LYS A 111 -15.30 -3.05 -16.03
CA LYS A 111 -16.26 -2.26 -16.83
C LYS A 111 -15.58 -1.31 -17.82
N GLY A 112 -14.24 -1.31 -17.91
CA GLY A 112 -13.49 -0.43 -18.82
C GLY A 112 -13.63 1.06 -18.53
N LYS A 113 -13.92 1.43 -17.28
CA LYS A 113 -14.02 2.83 -16.84
C LYS A 113 -12.65 3.48 -16.61
N LEU A 114 -11.61 2.67 -16.42
CA LEU A 114 -10.22 3.12 -16.34
C LEU A 114 -9.56 2.94 -17.70
N LYS A 115 -9.33 4.05 -18.39
CA LYS A 115 -8.78 4.06 -19.75
C LYS A 115 -7.27 4.22 -19.82
N ASN A 116 -6.67 4.80 -18.79
CA ASN A 116 -5.23 4.94 -18.70
C ASN A 116 -4.79 4.33 -17.38
N LEU A 117 -3.80 3.44 -17.43
CA LEU A 117 -3.25 2.78 -16.26
C LEU A 117 -1.79 3.22 -16.07
N PHE A 118 -1.43 3.56 -14.85
CA PHE A 118 -0.05 3.75 -14.44
C PHE A 118 0.23 2.73 -13.35
N ILE A 119 1.00 1.69 -13.67
CA ILE A 119 1.36 0.61 -12.76
C ILE A 119 2.81 0.84 -12.34
N PHE A 120 3.06 0.96 -11.04
CA PHE A 120 4.39 1.26 -10.51
C PHE A 120 4.83 0.18 -9.51
N GLY A 121 5.93 -0.51 -9.82
CA GLY A 121 6.54 -1.50 -8.94
C GLY A 121 5.62 -2.68 -8.59
N GLU A 122 4.72 -3.05 -9.50
CA GLU A 122 3.80 -4.17 -9.34
C GLU A 122 3.69 -5.00 -10.63
N ASP A 123 3.54 -6.32 -10.46
CA ASP A 123 3.36 -7.28 -11.56
C ASP A 123 2.03 -8.06 -11.42
N PRO A 124 0.87 -7.40 -11.61
CA PRO A 124 -0.43 -8.05 -11.47
C PRO A 124 -0.62 -9.25 -12.40
N LEU A 125 -0.09 -9.19 -13.62
CA LEU A 125 -0.22 -10.30 -14.57
C LEU A 125 0.66 -11.50 -14.20
N GLY A 126 1.87 -11.26 -13.70
CA GLY A 126 2.77 -12.33 -13.26
C GLY A 126 2.38 -12.95 -11.91
N CYS A 127 1.64 -12.20 -11.08
CA CYS A 127 1.28 -12.60 -9.72
C CYS A 127 -0.17 -13.06 -9.54
N THR A 128 -1.01 -13.02 -10.57
CA THR A 128 -2.40 -13.49 -10.49
C THR A 128 -2.55 -14.98 -10.81
N GLU A 129 -3.58 -15.60 -10.25
CA GLU A 129 -4.04 -16.93 -10.67
C GLU A 129 -4.93 -16.87 -11.91
N ASP A 130 -5.67 -15.77 -12.10
CA ASP A 130 -6.55 -15.56 -13.26
C ASP A 130 -5.90 -14.62 -14.28
N ARG A 131 -4.92 -15.14 -15.00
CA ARG A 131 -4.18 -14.39 -16.01
C ARG A 131 -5.06 -13.87 -17.15
N VAL A 132 -6.13 -14.58 -17.49
CA VAL A 132 -7.06 -14.17 -18.56
C VAL A 132 -7.80 -12.91 -18.14
N LYS A 133 -8.31 -12.88 -16.91
CA LYS A 133 -9.01 -11.72 -16.36
C LYS A 133 -8.11 -10.49 -16.30
N VAL A 134 -6.91 -10.63 -15.73
CA VAL A 134 -5.99 -9.50 -15.56
C VAL A 134 -5.45 -9.00 -16.89
N ALA A 135 -5.10 -9.89 -17.83
CA ALA A 135 -4.73 -9.49 -19.20
C ALA A 135 -5.89 -8.77 -19.90
N GLY A 136 -7.14 -9.17 -19.64
CA GLY A 136 -8.33 -8.48 -20.11
C GLY A 136 -8.38 -7.02 -19.66
N TRP A 137 -8.03 -6.72 -18.40
CA TRP A 137 -7.98 -5.34 -17.92
C TRP A 137 -6.94 -4.49 -18.65
N LEU A 138 -5.75 -5.04 -18.87
CA LEU A 138 -4.68 -4.36 -19.61
C LEU A 138 -5.08 -4.11 -21.07
N THR A 139 -5.82 -5.05 -21.68
CA THR A 139 -6.31 -4.93 -23.06
C THR A 139 -7.47 -3.93 -23.21
N ILE A 140 -8.31 -3.79 -22.18
CA ILE A 140 -9.46 -2.86 -22.19
C ILE A 140 -9.02 -1.40 -21.99
N ALA A 141 -7.89 -1.18 -21.30
CA ALA A 141 -7.27 0.11 -21.18
C ALA A 141 -6.78 0.60 -22.54
N ASP A 142 -6.89 1.91 -22.78
CA ASP A 142 -6.46 2.53 -24.04
C ASP A 142 -4.94 2.85 -24.02
N PHE A 143 -4.35 2.99 -22.83
CA PHE A 143 -2.92 3.23 -22.64
C PHE A 143 -2.43 2.73 -21.26
N VAL A 144 -1.36 1.94 -21.25
CA VAL A 144 -0.76 1.36 -20.05
C VAL A 144 0.70 1.79 -19.93
N VAL A 145 1.00 2.53 -18.86
CA VAL A 145 2.37 2.83 -18.44
C VAL A 145 2.75 1.86 -17.34
N VAL A 146 3.90 1.20 -17.49
CA VAL A 146 4.52 0.42 -16.42
C VAL A 146 5.86 1.05 -16.06
N MET A 147 6.02 1.35 -14.77
CA MET A 147 7.27 1.80 -14.19
C MET A 147 7.78 0.72 -13.24
N ASP A 148 8.88 0.07 -13.60
CA ASP A 148 9.37 -1.12 -12.89
C ASP A 148 10.89 -1.22 -12.99
N TYR A 149 11.48 -2.04 -12.12
CA TYR A 149 12.90 -2.37 -12.10
C TYR A 149 13.25 -3.43 -13.16
N PHE A 150 12.30 -4.31 -13.47
CA PHE A 150 12.50 -5.46 -14.35
C PHE A 150 11.48 -5.51 -15.49
N MET A 151 11.80 -6.27 -16.54
CA MET A 151 10.85 -6.59 -17.61
C MET A 151 9.90 -7.72 -17.15
N THR A 152 8.94 -7.35 -16.30
CA THR A 152 7.92 -8.24 -15.73
C THR A 152 6.87 -8.68 -16.76
N ASP A 153 5.99 -9.62 -16.40
CA ASP A 153 4.92 -10.05 -17.32
C ASP A 153 3.94 -8.91 -17.63
N THR A 154 3.64 -8.08 -16.64
CA THR A 154 2.85 -6.85 -16.83
C THR A 154 3.60 -5.83 -17.68
N ALA A 155 4.91 -5.63 -17.45
CA ALA A 155 5.73 -4.71 -18.26
C ALA A 155 5.75 -5.09 -19.75
N LYS A 156 5.79 -6.39 -20.08
CA LYS A 156 5.75 -6.85 -21.48
C LYS A 156 4.45 -6.49 -22.22
N GLN A 157 3.38 -6.15 -21.50
CA GLN A 157 2.10 -5.72 -22.07
C GLN A 157 1.90 -4.20 -22.05
N ALA A 158 2.87 -3.42 -21.55
CA ALA A 158 2.75 -1.98 -21.46
C ALA A 158 2.93 -1.29 -22.82
N ASP A 159 2.23 -0.18 -23.02
CA ASP A 159 2.45 0.72 -24.16
C ASP A 159 3.68 1.60 -23.95
N LEU A 160 3.99 1.93 -22.68
CA LEU A 160 5.16 2.71 -22.30
C LEU A 160 5.82 2.11 -21.06
N LEU A 161 7.13 1.92 -21.15
CA LEU A 161 7.98 1.47 -20.05
C LEU A 161 8.88 2.59 -19.55
N LEU A 162 8.87 2.79 -18.22
CA LEU A 162 9.75 3.71 -17.52
C LEU A 162 10.66 2.92 -16.57
N PRO A 163 11.99 2.97 -16.73
CA PRO A 163 12.90 2.22 -15.87
C PRO A 163 12.97 2.86 -14.48
N ALA A 164 12.39 2.20 -13.47
CA ALA A 164 12.43 2.67 -12.09
C ALA A 164 13.86 2.58 -11.53
N SER A 165 14.25 3.57 -10.71
CA SER A 165 15.47 3.47 -9.91
C SER A 165 15.19 2.73 -8.61
N PHE A 166 16.09 1.84 -8.21
CA PHE A 166 16.03 1.13 -6.93
C PHE A 166 16.08 2.10 -5.73
N PRO A 167 15.60 1.65 -4.56
CA PRO A 167 15.72 2.44 -3.32
C PRO A 167 17.17 2.83 -3.01
N PHE A 168 18.14 1.94 -3.21
CA PHE A 168 19.56 2.24 -2.96
C PHE A 168 20.18 3.20 -4.00
N GLU A 169 19.48 3.51 -5.09
CA GLU A 169 19.90 4.52 -6.08
C GLU A 169 19.27 5.90 -5.81
N SER A 170 18.20 5.95 -5.02
CA SER A 170 17.41 7.17 -4.78
C SER A 170 17.43 7.65 -3.33
N GLY A 171 17.74 6.76 -2.38
CA GLY A 171 17.58 7.04 -0.95
C GLY A 171 16.11 7.26 -0.57
N GLY A 172 15.88 7.64 0.69
CA GLY A 172 14.57 7.99 1.20
C GLY A 172 14.23 7.24 2.47
N THR A 173 12.96 6.87 2.62
CA THR A 173 12.46 6.28 3.86
C THR A 173 11.50 5.13 3.63
N PHE A 174 11.55 4.13 4.51
CA PHE A 174 10.50 3.12 4.65
C PHE A 174 9.84 3.21 6.02
N THR A 175 8.55 2.91 6.08
CA THR A 175 7.82 2.76 7.35
C THR A 175 7.54 1.29 7.57
N ASN A 176 8.11 0.73 8.65
CA ASN A 176 7.99 -0.68 8.96
C ASN A 176 6.68 -1.03 9.69
N THR A 177 6.47 -2.32 9.99
CA THR A 177 5.30 -2.84 10.72
C THR A 177 5.07 -2.17 12.09
N GLN A 178 6.13 -1.71 12.75
CA GLN A 178 6.04 -1.00 14.04
C GLN A 178 5.70 0.49 13.87
N LYS A 179 5.43 0.94 12.63
CA LYS A 179 5.21 2.34 12.25
C LYS A 179 6.45 3.23 12.49
N VAL A 180 7.63 2.62 12.49
CA VAL A 180 8.90 3.35 12.61
C VAL A 180 9.38 3.72 11.21
N ILE A 181 9.64 5.00 11.01
CA ILE A 181 10.24 5.53 9.79
C ILE A 181 11.75 5.28 9.84
N GLN A 182 12.24 4.51 8.88
CA GLN A 182 13.65 4.17 8.71
C GLN A 182 14.18 4.94 7.50
N HIS A 183 15.19 5.78 7.74
CA HIS A 183 15.85 6.56 6.70
C HIS A 183 17.06 5.82 6.14
N PHE A 184 17.29 5.94 4.83
CA PHE A 184 18.46 5.40 4.15
C PHE A 184 18.91 6.35 3.03
N GLU A 185 20.21 6.33 2.76
CA GLU A 185 20.84 7.16 1.74
C GLU A 185 21.00 6.38 0.43
N ALA A 186 21.11 7.11 -0.68
CA ALA A 186 21.55 6.52 -1.94
C ALA A 186 23.02 6.09 -1.83
N GLY A 187 23.31 4.86 -2.26
CA GLY A 187 24.67 4.31 -2.33
C GLY A 187 25.20 4.18 -3.77
N PHE A 188 24.34 4.32 -4.76
CA PHE A 188 24.65 4.15 -6.18
C PHE A 188 23.97 5.24 -7.01
N ASP A 189 24.53 5.54 -8.18
CA ASP A 189 23.85 6.36 -9.18
C ASP A 189 22.76 5.55 -9.89
N PRO A 190 21.61 6.15 -10.26
CA PRO A 190 20.56 5.44 -10.98
C PRO A 190 21.04 4.97 -12.35
N ALA A 191 20.89 3.68 -12.64
CA ALA A 191 21.32 3.11 -13.93
C ALA A 191 20.66 3.76 -15.15
N SER A 192 19.43 4.27 -15.00
CA SER A 192 18.70 4.99 -16.05
C SER A 192 19.16 6.46 -16.21
N GLY A 193 20.06 6.95 -15.35
CA GLY A 193 20.51 8.34 -15.29
C GLY A 193 19.55 9.29 -14.59
N MET A 194 18.37 8.83 -14.17
CA MET A 194 17.39 9.58 -13.39
C MET A 194 16.72 8.69 -12.35
N THR A 195 16.61 9.16 -11.12
CA THR A 195 15.79 8.49 -10.11
C THR A 195 14.32 8.45 -10.51
N THR A 196 13.55 7.53 -9.93
CA THR A 196 12.10 7.44 -10.13
C THR A 196 11.40 8.79 -9.85
N LEU A 197 11.80 9.50 -8.81
CA LEU A 197 11.23 10.81 -8.47
C LEU A 197 11.58 11.88 -9.52
N GLU A 198 12.80 11.88 -10.07
CA GLU A 198 13.19 12.79 -11.15
C GLU A 198 12.39 12.50 -12.42
N GLN A 199 12.19 11.23 -12.76
CA GLN A 199 11.37 10.83 -13.91
C GLN A 199 9.90 11.26 -13.73
N LEU A 200 9.33 11.07 -12.54
CA LEU A 200 7.97 11.54 -12.23
C LEU A 200 7.87 13.06 -12.28
N ALA A 201 8.87 13.79 -11.78
CA ALA A 201 8.91 15.25 -11.89
C ALA A 201 9.04 15.72 -13.34
N ALA A 202 9.82 15.01 -14.17
CA ALA A 202 9.95 15.27 -15.60
C ALA A 202 8.64 14.99 -16.36
N LEU A 203 7.91 13.94 -15.98
CA LEU A 203 6.60 13.61 -16.52
C LEU A 203 5.57 14.69 -16.15
N LEU A 204 5.49 15.07 -14.87
CA LEU A 204 4.60 16.13 -14.40
C LEU A 204 4.86 17.46 -15.13
N LYS A 205 6.12 17.75 -15.48
CA LYS A 205 6.48 18.94 -16.27
C LYS A 205 5.84 18.95 -17.65
N GLN A 206 5.60 17.79 -18.28
CA GLN A 206 4.88 17.70 -19.56
C GLN A 206 3.39 18.08 -19.41
N PHE A 207 2.84 18.02 -18.20
CA PHE A 207 1.49 18.47 -17.85
C PHE A 207 1.48 19.86 -17.21
N ASP A 208 2.54 20.66 -17.41
CA ASP A 208 2.71 22.00 -16.83
C ASP A 208 2.75 22.03 -15.29
N ILE A 209 2.98 20.87 -14.64
CA ILE A 209 3.11 20.75 -13.19
C ILE A 209 4.59 20.67 -12.84
N ARG A 210 5.10 21.70 -12.16
CA ARG A 210 6.52 21.76 -11.76
C ARG A 210 6.69 21.27 -10.33
N GLN A 211 7.43 20.18 -10.16
CA GLN A 211 7.81 19.63 -8.86
C GLN A 211 9.33 19.41 -8.77
N LYS A 212 9.84 19.39 -7.54
CA LYS A 212 11.23 18.99 -7.28
C LYS A 212 11.29 17.46 -7.27
N GLY A 213 12.21 16.88 -8.04
CA GLY A 213 12.39 15.43 -8.13
C GLY A 213 13.37 14.87 -7.10
N ASN A 214 13.38 15.36 -5.85
CA ASN A 214 14.27 14.83 -4.81
C ASN A 214 13.51 14.51 -3.52
N THR A 215 14.09 13.57 -2.77
CA THR A 215 13.49 12.99 -1.56
C THR A 215 13.32 14.04 -0.46
N GLU A 216 14.26 14.97 -0.27
CA GLU A 216 14.20 15.97 0.80
C GLU A 216 13.05 16.96 0.60
N ALA A 217 12.80 17.38 -0.64
CA ALA A 217 11.68 18.24 -0.97
C ALA A 217 10.34 17.53 -0.73
N VAL A 218 10.25 16.27 -1.13
CA VAL A 218 9.06 15.43 -0.93
C VAL A 218 8.81 15.21 0.57
N MET A 219 9.84 14.86 1.35
CA MET A 219 9.73 14.69 2.80
C MET A 219 9.32 15.99 3.50
N SER A 220 9.93 17.12 3.12
CA SER A 220 9.54 18.44 3.64
C SER A 220 8.09 18.81 3.31
N GLU A 221 7.55 18.27 2.22
CA GLU A 221 6.14 18.43 1.88
C GLU A 221 5.24 17.48 2.67
N ILE A 222 5.59 16.21 2.79
CA ILE A 222 4.87 15.18 3.57
C ILE A 222 4.67 15.65 5.01
N VAL A 223 5.71 16.18 5.65
CA VAL A 223 5.67 16.67 7.04
C VAL A 223 4.59 17.73 7.26
N LYS A 224 4.24 18.50 6.22
CA LYS A 224 3.15 19.48 6.33
C LYS A 224 1.82 18.80 6.57
N PHE A 225 1.59 17.63 5.98
CA PHE A 225 0.31 16.90 6.05
C PHE A 225 0.17 16.02 7.30
N LEU A 226 1.26 15.76 8.02
CA LEU A 226 1.20 14.92 9.21
C LEU A 226 0.29 15.59 10.27
N PRO A 227 -0.65 14.83 10.88
CA PRO A 227 -1.60 15.40 11.82
C PRO A 227 -0.90 15.97 13.05
N ALA A 228 -1.21 17.21 13.41
CA ALA A 228 -0.60 17.93 14.54
C ALA A 228 -1.16 17.55 15.92
N GLY A 229 -2.02 16.52 16.01
CA GLY A 229 -2.85 16.22 17.18
C GLY A 229 -2.38 15.03 18.03
N ASP A 230 -2.91 14.94 19.26
CA ASP A 230 -2.72 13.87 20.24
C ASP A 230 -3.41 12.53 19.89
N GLY A 231 -4.01 12.45 18.69
CA GLY A 231 -4.43 11.20 18.06
C GLY A 231 -5.35 10.33 18.92
N LYS A 232 -6.46 10.88 19.45
CA LYS A 232 -7.54 10.01 19.97
C LYS A 232 -8.23 9.30 18.81
N GLU A 233 -7.63 8.23 18.33
CA GLU A 233 -8.31 7.28 17.44
C GLU A 233 -9.45 6.63 18.20
N LYS A 234 -10.67 6.74 17.64
CA LYS A 234 -11.79 5.97 18.14
C LYS A 234 -11.62 4.55 17.64
N PHE A 235 -11.48 3.60 18.56
CA PHE A 235 -11.61 2.19 18.20
C PHE A 235 -13.04 1.93 17.73
N LEU A 236 -13.16 1.43 16.51
CA LEU A 236 -14.44 1.12 15.89
C LEU A 236 -14.61 -0.39 15.86
N PHE A 237 -15.71 -0.86 16.43
CA PHE A 237 -16.17 -2.23 16.22
C PHE A 237 -16.69 -2.35 14.78
N ARG A 238 -16.25 -3.38 14.04
CA ARG A 238 -16.62 -3.58 12.63
C ARG A 238 -17.35 -4.90 12.49
N ILE A 239 -18.54 -4.91 11.92
CA ILE A 239 -19.26 -6.15 11.64
C ILE A 239 -18.92 -6.56 10.20
N SER A 240 -18.33 -7.73 9.98
CA SER A 240 -18.17 -8.28 8.63
C SER A 240 -19.46 -9.00 8.20
N GLU A 241 -20.17 -8.49 7.19
CA GLU A 241 -21.45 -9.06 6.76
C GLU A 241 -21.29 -10.23 5.76
N GLU A 242 -20.17 -10.34 5.05
CA GLU A 242 -19.92 -11.41 4.07
C GLU A 242 -18.46 -11.85 4.09
N GLY A 243 -18.21 -13.17 3.99
CA GLY A 243 -16.87 -13.73 3.84
C GLY A 243 -16.34 -13.47 2.44
N THR A 244 -15.47 -12.47 2.28
CA THR A 244 -14.72 -12.29 1.03
C THR A 244 -13.48 -13.17 1.08
N ASP A 245 -13.35 -14.06 0.10
CA ASP A 245 -12.03 -14.61 -0.25
C ASP A 245 -11.27 -13.51 -0.99
N CYS A 246 -10.19 -13.00 -0.37
CA CYS A 246 -9.68 -11.65 -0.66
C CYS A 246 -8.43 -11.62 -1.53
N ARG A 247 -7.83 -12.78 -1.84
CA ARG A 247 -6.52 -12.82 -2.48
C ARG A 247 -6.63 -12.97 -3.98
N MET A 248 -6.49 -11.85 -4.69
CA MET A 248 -6.46 -11.81 -6.15
C MET A 248 -5.05 -11.97 -6.74
N PHE A 249 -4.04 -11.62 -5.96
CA PHE A 249 -2.64 -11.66 -6.34
C PHE A 249 -1.82 -12.35 -5.25
N ASN A 250 -0.92 -13.21 -5.69
CA ASN A 250 0.10 -13.86 -4.89
C ASN A 250 1.33 -12.96 -4.77
N HIS A 251 2.25 -13.30 -3.86
CA HIS A 251 3.53 -12.59 -3.66
C HIS A 251 3.41 -11.07 -3.50
N GLY A 252 2.31 -10.59 -2.92
CA GLY A 252 2.05 -9.15 -2.76
C GLY A 252 2.01 -8.36 -4.08
N CYS A 253 1.69 -9.01 -5.21
CA CYS A 253 1.73 -8.39 -6.55
C CYS A 253 3.15 -7.87 -6.92
N ASP A 254 4.20 -8.51 -6.40
CA ASP A 254 5.58 -8.02 -6.52
C ASP A 254 6.48 -9.05 -7.21
N TYR A 255 7.15 -8.60 -8.28
CA TYR A 255 8.05 -9.48 -9.01
C TYR A 255 9.26 -9.92 -8.18
N ILE A 256 9.82 -9.05 -7.32
CA ILE A 256 11.00 -9.39 -6.52
C ILE A 256 10.63 -10.41 -5.44
N VAL A 257 9.50 -10.21 -4.76
CA VAL A 257 9.01 -11.18 -3.77
C VAL A 257 8.70 -12.51 -4.43
N LYS A 258 8.05 -12.50 -5.59
CA LYS A 258 7.77 -13.71 -6.36
C LYS A 258 9.05 -14.46 -6.70
N HIS A 259 10.02 -13.77 -7.28
CA HIS A 259 11.30 -14.37 -7.66
C HIS A 259 12.03 -14.97 -6.45
N PHE A 260 12.04 -14.26 -5.32
CA PHE A 260 12.64 -14.79 -4.10
C PHE A 260 11.93 -16.03 -3.57
N ASP A 261 10.59 -16.03 -3.51
CA ASP A 261 9.80 -17.18 -3.06
C ASP A 261 10.05 -18.40 -3.97
N GLU A 262 10.04 -18.21 -5.29
CA GLU A 262 10.30 -19.29 -6.27
C GLU A 262 11.72 -19.86 -6.15
N GLU A 263 12.74 -19.01 -6.04
CA GLU A 263 14.13 -19.45 -5.86
C GLU A 263 14.33 -20.16 -4.51
N PHE A 264 13.68 -19.67 -3.45
CA PHE A 264 13.73 -20.30 -2.15
C PHE A 264 13.12 -21.70 -2.19
N ASP A 265 11.90 -21.85 -2.73
CA ASP A 265 11.23 -23.15 -2.84
C ASP A 265 12.05 -24.15 -3.66
N ASN A 266 12.56 -23.71 -4.83
CA ASN A 266 13.41 -24.53 -5.70
C ASN A 266 14.74 -24.96 -5.05
N ALA A 267 15.24 -24.23 -4.05
CA ALA A 267 16.49 -24.58 -3.37
C ALA A 267 16.34 -25.75 -2.38
N PHE A 268 15.10 -26.08 -1.99
CA PHE A 268 14.80 -27.14 -1.01
C PHE A 268 14.05 -28.35 -1.60
N ASP A 269 13.68 -28.29 -2.89
CA ASP A 269 13.16 -29.43 -3.69
C ASP A 269 14.28 -30.25 -4.35
#